data_AF-A0A2V7CTH7-F1
#
_entry.id   AF-A0A2V7CTH7-F1
#
_cell.length_a   1.000
_cell.length_b   1.000
_cell.length_c   1.000
_cell.angle_alpha   90.00
_cell.angle_beta   90.00
_cell.angle_gamma   90.00
#
_symmetry.space_group_name_H-M   'P 1'
#
loop_
_entity.id
_entity.type
_entity.pdbx_description
1 polymer ?
#
loop_
_entity_poly.entity_id
_entity_poly.type
_entity_poly.pdbx_seq_one_letter_code
_entity_poly.pdbx_strand_id
1 'polypeptide(L)'
;MAELAAVETEHLLLRPWEASDGSELERLMADPAVRGGRSFGAERIVRMAEHSARQWRVNGFGPWAAIDKASGAWIGRIGLDELAEWPDTPKIEVGFELHAAWWGRGLATEGAAAALRFGFEHHGLDRIISVTAASHSAARGVMEKVGLTYQGTRYWMNPEVPVVWYAIDRSAWKARTL
;
A
#
# COMPACT_ATOMS: atom_id res chain seq x y z
N MET A 1 -15.20 -12.16 -12.99
CA MET A 1 -13.85 -11.54 -12.99
C MET A 1 -13.68 -10.51 -11.88
N ALA A 2 -14.66 -9.64 -11.57
CA ALA A 2 -14.55 -8.64 -10.48
C ALA A 2 -14.62 -9.22 -9.05
N GLU A 3 -15.31 -10.34 -8.86
CA GLU A 3 -15.61 -10.92 -7.54
C GLU A 3 -14.40 -11.58 -6.84
N LEU A 4 -13.32 -11.87 -7.58
CA LEU A 4 -12.09 -12.47 -7.03
C LEU A 4 -11.04 -11.43 -6.60
N ALA A 5 -11.27 -10.14 -6.88
CA ALA A 5 -10.30 -9.10 -6.64
C ALA A 5 -10.52 -8.34 -5.33
N ALA A 6 -11.72 -8.40 -4.72
CA ALA A 6 -11.98 -7.73 -3.46
C ALA A 6 -11.57 -8.61 -2.27
N VAL A 7 -11.07 -7.98 -1.20
CA VAL A 7 -10.67 -8.64 0.04
C VAL A 7 -11.41 -7.96 1.20
N GLU A 8 -12.11 -8.76 1.99
CA GLU A 8 -12.70 -8.30 3.24
C GLU A 8 -11.82 -8.63 4.43
N THR A 9 -11.82 -7.72 5.39
CA THR A 9 -11.27 -7.88 6.73
C THR A 9 -12.38 -7.61 7.76
N GLU A 10 -12.00 -7.52 9.03
CA GLU A 10 -12.93 -7.21 10.11
C GLU A 10 -13.58 -5.84 9.89
N HIS A 11 -12.77 -4.82 9.59
CA HIS A 11 -13.20 -3.43 9.47
C HIS A 11 -13.18 -2.89 8.04
N LEU A 12 -12.46 -3.53 7.11
CA LEU A 12 -12.24 -2.99 5.77
C LEU A 12 -12.86 -3.86 4.68
N LEU A 13 -13.40 -3.18 3.68
CA LEU A 13 -13.55 -3.71 2.33
C LEU A 13 -12.42 -3.11 1.48
N LEU A 14 -11.51 -3.95 1.01
CA LEU A 14 -10.49 -3.59 0.04
C LEU A 14 -11.00 -3.99 -1.34
N ARG A 15 -11.37 -3.01 -2.17
CA ARG A 15 -11.94 -3.26 -3.50
C ARG A 15 -11.18 -2.55 -4.62
N PRO A 16 -11.21 -3.08 -5.86
CA PRO A 16 -10.67 -2.36 -7.00
C PRO A 16 -11.26 -0.95 -7.12
N TRP A 17 -10.54 -0.08 -7.81
CA TRP A 17 -10.93 1.31 -7.99
C TRP A 17 -12.18 1.45 -8.84
N GLU A 18 -13.01 2.41 -8.49
CA GLU A 18 -14.17 2.85 -9.24
C GLU A 18 -13.94 4.28 -9.75
N ALA A 19 -14.66 4.68 -10.80
CA ALA A 19 -14.51 6.02 -11.38
C ALA A 19 -14.75 7.15 -10.38
N SER A 20 -15.57 6.91 -9.35
CA SER A 20 -15.88 7.86 -8.28
C SER A 20 -14.76 8.05 -7.26
N ASP A 21 -13.76 7.17 -7.18
CA ASP A 21 -12.69 7.26 -6.17
C ASP A 21 -11.66 8.33 -6.49
N GLY A 22 -11.67 8.90 -7.70
CA GLY A 22 -10.68 9.88 -8.14
C GLY A 22 -10.63 11.11 -7.23
N SER A 23 -11.80 11.66 -6.86
CA SER A 23 -11.90 12.81 -5.96
C SER A 23 -11.40 12.50 -4.55
N GLU A 24 -11.58 11.27 -4.08
CA GLU A 24 -11.07 10.82 -2.78
C GLU A 24 -9.54 10.73 -2.78
N LEU A 25 -8.96 10.17 -3.84
CA LEU A 25 -7.50 10.15 -4.03
C LEU A 25 -6.94 11.58 -4.11
N GLU A 26 -7.61 12.48 -4.82
CA GLU A 26 -7.21 13.89 -4.87
C GLU A 26 -7.18 14.50 -3.47
N ARG A 27 -8.23 14.29 -2.67
CA ARG A 27 -8.28 14.76 -1.28
C ARG A 27 -7.16 14.16 -0.43
N LEU A 28 -6.90 12.86 -0.57
CA LEU A 28 -5.83 12.17 0.15
C LEU A 28 -4.44 12.73 -0.22
N MET A 29 -4.20 12.96 -1.51
CA MET A 29 -2.93 13.48 -2.01
C MET A 29 -2.75 14.98 -1.76
N ALA A 30 -3.82 15.72 -1.49
CA ALA A 30 -3.77 17.12 -1.09
C ALA A 30 -3.54 17.31 0.42
N ASP A 31 -3.76 16.27 1.24
CA ASP A 31 -3.64 16.37 2.69
C ASP A 31 -2.15 16.54 3.12
N PRO A 32 -1.79 17.70 3.72
CA PRO A 32 -0.41 17.97 4.12
C PRO A 32 0.08 17.02 5.21
N ALA A 33 -0.82 16.45 6.04
CA ALA A 33 -0.44 15.45 7.03
C ALA A 33 0.02 14.17 6.35
N VAL A 34 -0.67 13.74 5.28
CA VAL A 34 -0.34 12.52 4.52
C VAL A 34 0.93 12.71 3.69
N ARG A 35 1.11 13.88 3.08
CA ARG A 35 2.23 14.13 2.17
C ARG A 35 3.44 14.82 2.78
N GLY A 36 3.40 15.14 4.07
CA GLY A 36 4.45 15.93 4.74
C GLY A 36 4.64 17.31 4.10
N GLY A 37 3.52 17.98 3.74
CA GLY A 37 3.52 19.30 3.11
C GLY A 37 3.80 19.33 1.61
N ARG A 38 3.96 18.18 0.94
CA ARG A 38 4.14 18.11 -0.52
C ARG A 38 2.77 18.11 -1.21
N SER A 39 2.53 19.04 -2.12
CA SER A 39 1.34 19.03 -2.97
C SER A 39 1.66 18.37 -4.32
N PHE A 40 0.76 17.52 -4.80
CA PHE A 40 0.82 16.98 -6.16
C PHE A 40 -0.18 17.72 -7.06
N GLY A 41 0.25 18.10 -8.25
CA GLY A 41 -0.65 18.63 -9.27
C GLY A 41 -1.59 17.54 -9.80
N ALA A 42 -2.74 17.97 -10.33
CA ALA A 42 -3.80 17.09 -10.85
C ALA A 42 -3.29 16.02 -11.83
N GLU A 43 -2.38 16.37 -12.74
CA GLU A 43 -1.81 15.41 -13.69
C GLU A 43 -1.09 14.23 -13.01
N ARG A 44 -0.41 14.49 -11.89
CA ARG A 44 0.27 13.42 -11.16
C ARG A 44 -0.73 12.48 -10.51
N ILE A 45 -1.85 12.99 -10.04
CA ILE A 45 -2.92 12.19 -9.43
C ILE A 45 -3.58 11.31 -10.49
N VAL A 46 -3.84 11.85 -11.68
CA VAL A 46 -4.32 11.06 -12.83
C VAL A 46 -3.35 9.93 -13.16
N ARG A 47 -2.06 10.21 -13.27
CA ARG A 47 -1.04 9.17 -13.53
C ARG A 47 -1.00 8.09 -12.44
N MET A 48 -1.22 8.45 -11.18
CA MET A 48 -1.30 7.47 -10.08
C MET A 48 -2.52 6.55 -10.21
N ALA A 49 -3.68 7.10 -10.60
CA ALA A 49 -4.88 6.32 -10.84
C ALA A 49 -4.71 5.37 -12.05
N GLU A 50 -4.16 5.88 -13.16
CA GLU A 50 -3.86 5.09 -14.36
C GLU A 50 -2.86 3.97 -14.07
N HIS A 51 -1.80 4.27 -13.31
CA HIS A 51 -0.84 3.26 -12.85
C HIS A 51 -1.54 2.18 -12.03
N SER A 52 -2.36 2.58 -11.05
CA SER A 52 -3.10 1.64 -10.19
C SER A 52 -4.03 0.73 -11.01
N ALA A 53 -4.75 1.27 -11.98
CA ALA A 53 -5.59 0.49 -12.90
C ALA A 53 -4.77 -0.45 -13.79
N ARG A 54 -3.60 0.01 -14.25
CA ARG A 54 -2.67 -0.82 -15.03
C ARG A 54 -2.14 -2.00 -14.22
N GLN A 55 -1.81 -1.81 -12.94
CA GLN A 55 -1.35 -2.89 -12.05
C GLN A 55 -2.38 -4.01 -12.00
N TRP A 56 -3.64 -3.68 -11.71
CA TRP A 56 -4.74 -4.66 -11.70
C TRP A 56 -4.88 -5.42 -13.02
N ARG A 57 -4.78 -4.73 -14.15
CA ARG A 57 -4.93 -5.34 -15.48
C ARG A 57 -3.75 -6.24 -15.87
N VAL A 58 -2.53 -5.90 -15.48
CA VAL A 58 -1.31 -6.59 -15.93
C VAL A 58 -0.90 -7.68 -14.93
N ASN A 59 -0.90 -7.35 -13.65
CA ASN A 59 -0.38 -8.20 -12.58
C ASN A 59 -1.48 -9.02 -11.89
N GLY A 60 -2.75 -8.66 -12.10
CA GLY A 60 -3.89 -9.26 -11.39
C GLY A 60 -4.02 -8.78 -9.94
N PHE A 61 -3.16 -7.87 -9.51
CA PHE A 61 -3.17 -7.18 -8.22
C PHE A 61 -2.81 -5.72 -8.40
N GLY A 62 -3.20 -4.90 -7.43
CA GLY A 62 -2.87 -3.48 -7.38
C GLY A 62 -3.27 -2.90 -6.03
N PRO A 63 -3.03 -1.59 -5.81
CA PRO A 63 -3.57 -0.93 -4.64
C PRO A 63 -5.09 -0.92 -4.75
N TRP A 64 -5.77 -1.34 -3.68
CA TRP A 64 -7.22 -1.22 -3.52
C TRP A 64 -7.61 0.16 -3.02
N ALA A 65 -8.85 0.54 -3.29
CA ALA A 65 -9.57 1.47 -2.44
C ALA A 65 -9.88 0.78 -1.11
N ALA A 66 -9.55 1.44 0.01
CA ALA A 66 -9.89 0.96 1.35
C ALA A 66 -11.17 1.65 1.81
N ILE A 67 -12.21 0.84 2.04
CA ILE A 67 -13.52 1.30 2.50
C ILE A 67 -13.71 0.84 3.95
N ASP A 68 -14.06 1.76 4.85
CA ASP A 68 -14.47 1.44 6.21
C ASP A 68 -15.87 0.82 6.19
N LYS A 69 -16.01 -0.41 6.68
CA LYS A 69 -17.27 -1.16 6.63
C LYS A 69 -18.38 -0.56 7.49
N ALA A 70 -18.01 0.11 8.58
CA ALA A 70 -18.98 0.67 9.52
C ALA A 70 -19.69 1.91 8.95
N SER A 71 -18.94 2.78 8.28
CA SER A 71 -19.45 4.05 7.73
C SER A 71 -19.69 4.03 6.23
N GLY A 72 -19.12 3.07 5.50
CA GLY A 72 -19.06 3.08 4.03
C GLY A 72 -18.11 4.13 3.46
N ALA A 73 -17.28 4.78 4.30
CA ALA A 73 -16.39 5.83 3.85
C ALA A 73 -15.19 5.26 3.08
N TRP A 74 -14.76 5.95 2.03
CA TRP A 74 -13.45 5.75 1.43
C TRP A 74 -12.39 6.38 2.33
N ILE A 75 -11.44 5.58 2.81
CA ILE A 75 -10.50 6.01 3.85
C ILE A 75 -9.05 6.10 3.37
N GLY A 76 -8.77 5.58 2.17
CA GLY A 76 -7.44 5.59 1.59
C GLY A 76 -7.23 4.48 0.57
N ARG A 77 -5.96 4.16 0.35
CA ARG A 77 -5.52 3.06 -0.50
C ARG A 77 -4.57 2.13 0.23
N ILE A 78 -4.76 0.83 0.06
CA ILE A 78 -3.91 -0.21 0.62
C ILE A 78 -3.78 -1.32 -0.41
N GLY A 79 -2.61 -1.92 -0.58
CA GLY A 79 -2.48 -3.11 -1.42
C GLY A 79 -1.09 -3.34 -1.96
N LEU A 80 -1.01 -4.18 -2.99
CA LEU A 80 0.24 -4.51 -3.66
C LEU A 80 0.49 -3.53 -4.81
N ASP A 81 1.73 -3.16 -5.03
CA ASP A 81 2.14 -2.32 -6.16
C ASP A 81 3.50 -2.80 -6.71
N GLU A 82 3.74 -2.61 -7.99
CA GLU A 82 5.04 -2.88 -8.60
C GLU A 82 5.85 -1.57 -8.67
N LEU A 83 6.93 -1.51 -7.90
CA LEU A 83 7.87 -0.39 -7.93
C LEU A 83 8.82 -0.52 -9.11
N ALA A 84 8.39 -0.11 -10.31
CA ALA A 84 9.17 -0.25 -11.55
C ALA A 84 10.60 0.30 -11.43
N GLU A 85 10.75 1.48 -10.79
CA GLU A 85 12.03 2.18 -10.58
C GLU A 85 12.86 1.62 -9.42
N TRP A 86 12.37 0.63 -8.67
CA TRP A 86 13.16 -0.01 -7.62
C TRP A 86 14.30 -0.82 -8.26
N PRO A 87 15.57 -0.62 -7.83
CA PRO A 87 16.72 -1.19 -8.52
C PRO A 87 16.91 -2.70 -8.25
N ASP A 88 16.39 -3.21 -7.13
CA ASP A 88 16.59 -4.60 -6.72
C ASP A 88 15.37 -5.47 -7.06
N THR A 89 15.55 -6.79 -7.12
CA THR A 89 14.45 -7.75 -7.22
C THR A 89 14.23 -8.46 -5.88
N PRO A 90 12.98 -8.71 -5.46
CA PRO A 90 11.72 -8.39 -6.14
C PRO A 90 11.30 -6.92 -5.99
N LYS A 91 10.40 -6.49 -6.87
CA LYS A 91 9.88 -5.11 -6.95
C LYS A 91 8.44 -4.95 -6.45
N ILE A 92 7.84 -6.03 -5.95
CA ILE A 92 6.45 -5.99 -5.49
C ILE A 92 6.43 -5.49 -4.05
N GLU A 93 5.82 -4.32 -3.88
CA GLU A 93 5.63 -3.63 -2.61
C GLU A 93 4.24 -3.92 -2.04
N VAL A 94 4.13 -3.95 -0.70
CA VAL A 94 2.89 -3.62 0.01
C VAL A 94 2.92 -2.17 0.48
N GLY A 95 1.93 -1.39 0.06
CA GLY A 95 1.79 0.03 0.39
C GLY A 95 0.46 0.35 1.07
N PHE A 96 0.45 1.43 1.86
CA PHE A 96 -0.74 1.92 2.57
C PHE A 96 -0.67 3.44 2.76
N GLU A 97 -1.73 4.13 2.36
CA GLU A 97 -1.90 5.57 2.53
C GLU A 97 -3.36 5.81 2.96
N LEU A 98 -3.56 6.33 4.17
CA LEU A 98 -4.89 6.60 4.71
C LEU A 98 -5.07 8.09 5.00
N HIS A 99 -6.30 8.57 4.95
CA HIS A 99 -6.65 9.90 5.45
C HIS A 99 -6.30 10.01 6.93
N ALA A 100 -5.79 11.19 7.34
CA ALA A 100 -5.29 11.39 8.71
C ALA A 100 -6.32 11.10 9.81
N ALA A 101 -7.61 11.36 9.53
CA ALA A 101 -8.72 11.08 10.45
C ALA A 101 -8.88 9.59 10.84
N TRP A 102 -8.28 8.68 10.05
CA TRP A 102 -8.37 7.23 10.22
C TRP A 102 -7.10 6.61 10.82
N TRP A 103 -6.09 7.43 11.11
CA TRP A 103 -4.85 6.96 11.72
C TRP A 103 -5.04 6.55 13.19
N GLY A 104 -4.10 5.76 13.71
CA GLY A 104 -4.13 5.30 15.11
C GLY A 104 -5.14 4.19 15.41
N ARG A 105 -5.91 3.74 14.40
CA ARG A 105 -6.97 2.72 14.54
C ARG A 105 -6.55 1.30 14.13
N GLY A 106 -5.30 1.11 13.72
CA GLY A 106 -4.81 -0.20 13.24
C GLY A 106 -5.20 -0.58 11.81
N LEU A 107 -6.06 0.20 11.14
CA LEU A 107 -6.60 -0.10 9.81
C LEU A 107 -5.51 -0.30 8.72
N ALA A 108 -4.44 0.48 8.74
CA ALA A 108 -3.32 0.29 7.82
C ALA A 108 -2.62 -1.07 8.03
N THR A 109 -2.48 -1.51 9.29
CA THR A 109 -1.89 -2.81 9.64
C THR A 109 -2.81 -3.94 9.21
N GLU A 110 -4.11 -3.82 9.48
CA GLU A 110 -5.12 -4.79 9.07
C GLU A 110 -5.15 -4.98 7.55
N GLY A 111 -5.25 -3.88 6.79
CA GLY A 111 -5.28 -3.94 5.34
C GLY A 111 -3.96 -4.44 4.74
N ALA A 112 -2.81 -4.02 5.28
CA ALA A 112 -1.51 -4.49 4.80
C ALA A 112 -1.31 -6.00 5.05
N ALA A 113 -1.79 -6.51 6.20
CA ALA A 113 -1.78 -7.96 6.47
C ALA A 113 -2.64 -8.73 5.46
N ALA A 114 -3.82 -8.21 5.12
CA ALA A 114 -4.68 -8.79 4.10
C ALA A 114 -4.03 -8.76 2.70
N ALA A 115 -3.34 -7.68 2.35
CA ALA A 115 -2.58 -7.56 1.10
C ALA A 115 -1.43 -8.57 1.01
N LEU A 116 -0.68 -8.76 2.10
CA LEU A 116 0.37 -9.79 2.16
C LEU A 116 -0.21 -11.19 1.95
N ARG A 117 -1.30 -11.52 2.65
CA ARG A 117 -1.99 -12.81 2.48
C ARG A 117 -2.42 -13.01 1.03
N PHE A 118 -3.03 -11.99 0.42
CA PHE A 118 -3.43 -12.03 -0.98
C PHE A 118 -2.23 -12.31 -1.91
N GLY A 119 -1.13 -11.58 -1.74
CA GLY A 119 0.09 -11.78 -2.53
C GLY A 119 0.71 -13.17 -2.37
N PHE A 120 0.79 -13.68 -1.15
CA PHE A 120 1.42 -14.96 -0.85
C PHE A 120 0.54 -16.18 -1.19
N GLU A 121 -0.77 -16.10 -0.98
CA GLU A 121 -1.68 -17.22 -1.19
C GLU A 121 -2.23 -17.26 -2.61
N HIS A 122 -2.68 -16.13 -3.15
CA HIS A 122 -3.39 -16.08 -4.43
C HIS A 122 -2.43 -15.88 -5.61
N HIS A 123 -1.38 -15.09 -5.42
CA HIS A 123 -0.38 -14.81 -6.46
C HIS A 123 0.92 -15.59 -6.29
N GLY A 124 1.09 -16.30 -5.18
CA GLY A 124 2.26 -17.15 -4.96
C GLY A 124 3.60 -16.41 -4.92
N LEU A 125 3.60 -15.11 -4.59
CA LEU A 125 4.82 -14.30 -4.52
C LEU A 125 5.81 -14.90 -3.52
N ASP A 126 7.11 -14.91 -3.83
CA ASP A 126 8.11 -15.46 -2.90
C ASP A 126 8.55 -14.45 -1.84
N ARG A 127 8.47 -13.15 -2.16
CA ARG A 127 8.90 -12.06 -1.29
C ARG A 127 8.20 -10.76 -1.65
N ILE A 128 7.84 -10.00 -0.63
CA ILE A 128 7.18 -8.68 -0.75
C ILE A 128 8.01 -7.66 0.03
N ILE A 129 8.18 -6.47 -0.54
CA ILE A 129 8.92 -5.35 0.08
C ILE A 129 7.97 -4.25 0.57
N SER A 130 8.51 -3.27 1.28
CA SER A 130 7.84 -2.00 1.53
C SER A 130 8.87 -0.91 1.74
N VAL A 131 8.65 0.27 1.16
CA VAL A 131 9.62 1.37 1.12
C VAL A 131 8.96 2.64 1.67
N THR A 132 9.66 3.35 2.55
CA THR A 132 9.18 4.64 3.06
C THR A 132 10.34 5.55 3.41
N ALA A 133 10.07 6.86 3.53
CA ALA A 133 11.09 7.80 4.02
C ALA A 133 11.59 7.36 5.41
N ALA A 134 12.90 7.47 5.66
CA ALA A 134 13.50 7.00 6.91
C ALA A 134 12.89 7.66 8.17
N SER A 135 12.41 8.89 8.03
CA SER A 135 11.73 9.67 9.06
C SER A 135 10.27 9.25 9.31
N HIS A 136 9.67 8.43 8.44
CA HIS A 136 8.25 8.06 8.52
C HIS A 136 8.03 6.90 9.50
N SER A 137 8.16 7.18 10.79
CA SER A 137 8.06 6.21 11.89
C SER A 137 6.74 5.45 11.93
N ALA A 138 5.61 6.10 11.62
CA ALA A 138 4.30 5.46 11.59
C ALA A 138 4.23 4.31 10.57
N ALA A 139 4.72 4.56 9.35
CA ALA A 139 4.76 3.53 8.31
C ALA A 139 5.68 2.38 8.66
N ARG A 140 6.86 2.67 9.22
CA ARG A 140 7.80 1.64 9.72
C ARG A 140 7.16 0.75 10.77
N GLY A 141 6.41 1.34 11.71
CA GLY A 141 5.67 0.57 12.72
C GLY A 141 4.60 -0.34 12.11
N VAL A 142 3.93 0.06 11.03
CA VAL A 142 3.02 -0.83 10.29
C VAL A 142 3.79 -1.97 9.64
N MET A 143 4.88 -1.68 8.92
CA MET A 143 5.74 -2.69 8.27
C MET A 143 6.21 -3.76 9.26
N GLU A 144 6.67 -3.35 10.43
CA GLU A 144 7.14 -4.26 11.49
C GLU A 144 6.00 -5.11 12.06
N LYS A 145 4.82 -4.52 12.30
CA LYS A 145 3.64 -5.24 12.82
C LYS A 145 3.15 -6.33 11.88
N VAL A 146 3.16 -6.07 10.57
CA VAL A 146 2.78 -7.09 9.57
C VAL A 146 3.92 -8.08 9.25
N GLY A 147 5.05 -7.98 9.96
CA GLY A 147 6.13 -8.96 9.93
C GLY A 147 7.24 -8.68 8.92
N LEU A 148 7.21 -7.53 8.23
CA LEU A 148 8.36 -7.14 7.42
C LEU A 148 9.55 -6.79 8.31
N THR A 149 10.73 -7.10 7.82
CA THR A 149 12.01 -6.90 8.51
C THR A 149 12.86 -5.88 7.77
N TYR A 150 13.53 -5.00 8.50
CA TYR A 150 14.39 -3.96 7.92
C TYR A 150 15.51 -4.59 7.08
N GLN A 151 15.72 -4.06 5.88
CA GLN A 151 16.74 -4.56 4.94
C GLN A 151 17.84 -3.54 4.65
N GLY A 152 17.57 -2.24 4.81
CA GLY A 152 18.58 -1.21 4.61
C GLY A 152 18.01 0.18 4.44
N THR A 153 18.93 1.14 4.36
CA THR A 153 18.66 2.55 4.06
C THR A 153 19.38 2.92 2.77
N ARG A 154 18.73 3.70 1.90
CA ARG A 154 19.35 4.24 0.67
C ARG A 154 18.66 5.51 0.21
N TYR A 155 19.28 6.21 -0.72
CA TYR A 155 18.62 7.30 -1.45
C TYR A 155 18.00 6.72 -2.73
N TRP A 156 16.72 7.01 -2.96
CA TRP A 156 15.97 6.51 -4.11
C TRP A 156 14.93 7.54 -4.54
N MET A 157 14.93 7.90 -5.83
CA MET A 157 14.13 8.97 -6.47
C MET A 157 14.37 10.40 -5.95
N ASN A 158 14.72 10.58 -4.68
CA ASN A 158 15.07 11.86 -4.07
C ASN A 158 16.47 11.77 -3.42
N PRO A 159 17.47 12.53 -3.88
CA PRO A 159 18.83 12.49 -3.31
C PRO A 159 18.93 13.12 -1.91
N GLU A 160 17.91 13.86 -1.45
CA GLU A 160 17.93 14.55 -0.15
C GLU A 160 17.22 13.76 0.94
N VAL A 161 16.32 12.86 0.58
CA VAL A 161 15.47 12.11 1.52
C VAL A 161 15.81 10.63 1.44
N PRO A 162 16.51 10.07 2.45
CA PRO A 162 16.78 8.65 2.47
C PRO A 162 15.47 7.87 2.71
N VAL A 163 15.35 6.73 2.06
CA VAL A 163 14.32 5.73 2.30
C VAL A 163 14.89 4.57 3.09
N VAL A 164 14.06 3.99 3.95
CA VAL A 164 14.26 2.66 4.49
C VAL A 164 13.38 1.70 3.73
N TRP A 165 13.87 0.47 3.55
CA TRP A 165 13.07 -0.58 2.94
C TRP A 165 13.10 -1.83 3.81
N TYR A 166 11.96 -2.49 3.82
CA TYR A 166 11.68 -3.69 4.60
C TYR A 166 11.25 -4.80 3.64
N ALA A 167 11.35 -6.05 4.07
CA ALA A 167 10.89 -7.20 3.30
C ALA A 167 10.41 -8.34 4.18
N ILE A 168 9.55 -9.19 3.61
CA ILE A 168 9.16 -10.47 4.17
C ILE A 168 9.14 -11.53 3.06
N ASP A 169 9.77 -12.67 3.33
CA ASP A 169 9.73 -13.84 2.46
C ASP A 169 8.52 -14.72 2.81
N ARG A 170 7.98 -15.44 1.82
CA ARG A 170 6.79 -16.29 1.98
C ARG A 170 6.96 -17.35 3.08
N SER A 171 8.17 -17.89 3.23
CA SER A 171 8.51 -18.87 4.29
C SER A 171 8.39 -18.25 5.68
N ALA A 172 8.95 -17.05 5.88
CA ALA A 172 8.86 -16.31 7.13
C ALA A 172 7.42 -15.87 7.44
N TRP A 173 6.66 -15.47 6.41
CA TRP A 173 5.24 -15.16 6.56
C TRP A 173 4.43 -16.38 7.04
N LYS A 174 4.59 -17.54 6.37
CA LYS A 174 3.90 -18.78 6.78
C LYS A 174 4.21 -19.20 8.22
N ALA A 175 5.47 -19.08 8.64
CA ALA A 175 5.89 -19.42 10.00
C ALA A 175 5.24 -18.54 11.10
N ARG A 176 4.66 -17.38 10.74
CA ARG A 176 3.95 -16.48 11.66
C ARG A 176 2.44 -16.72 11.69
N THR A 177 1.90 -17.41 10.69
CA THR A 177 0.46 -17.64 10.52
C THR A 177 0.03 -19.05 10.94
N LEU A 178 1.01 -19.97 11.05
CA LEU A 178 0.87 -21.25 11.76
C LEU A 178 0.92 -21.02 13.28
#